data_AF-A0A4S4L4M4-F1
#
_entry.id   AF-A0A4S4L4M4-F1
#
_cell.length_a   1.000
_cell.length_b   1.000
_cell.length_c   1.000
_cell.angle_alpha   90.00
_cell.angle_beta   90.00
_cell.angle_gamma   90.00
#
_symmetry.space_group_name_H-M   'P 1'
#
loop_
_entity.id
_entity.type
_entity.pdbx_description
1 polymer ?
#
loop_
_entity_poly.entity_id
_entity_poly.type
_entity_poly.pdbx_seq_one_letter_code
_entity_poly.pdbx_strand_id
1 'polypeptide(L)'
;HQEQFPIWGRSLRSIRPFCLSAVKLDFPSSSSHSFFSKNVHRHPTFVNFCITIIIYSIVFSLLIYSGQYRLAEPNKSLCIAQASMIMGILPMVCVAGLAAVIQLWATFQDPGSIIFSLSSKTYSTIVLLVMPYLAFLGYTIAGVIVGSRYPKLVKPSNGIYCFHKINVIRLYAEPIPCMVVMATTAGFERTFARETSSVQDTNTLIFFTSRDPDPMVSTMDQRQTNFPSGN
;
A
#
# COMPACT_ATOMS: atom_id res chain seq x y z
N HIS A 1 -14.59 0.46 28.75
CA HIS A 1 -14.73 0.69 27.29
C HIS A 1 -13.36 0.95 26.61
N GLN A 2 -12.31 0.21 26.99
CA GLN A 2 -10.91 0.49 26.61
C GLN A 2 -10.29 -0.58 25.69
N GLU A 3 -11.09 -1.54 25.20
CA GLU A 3 -10.58 -2.77 24.56
C GLU A 3 -10.77 -2.87 23.03
N GLN A 4 -11.16 -1.81 22.32
CA GLN A 4 -11.39 -1.90 20.86
C GLN A 4 -10.19 -1.54 19.96
N PHE A 5 -9.02 -1.20 20.53
CA PHE A 5 -7.80 -0.96 19.74
C PHE A 5 -6.75 -2.09 19.62
N PRO A 6 -6.91 -3.33 20.15
CA PRO A 6 -5.84 -4.33 20.09
C PRO A 6 -5.58 -4.90 18.68
N ILE A 7 -6.54 -4.76 17.75
CA ILE A 7 -6.44 -5.31 16.39
C ILE A 7 -5.54 -4.41 15.52
N TRP A 8 -5.71 -3.09 15.59
CA TRP A 8 -4.86 -2.14 14.86
C TRP A 8 -3.46 -2.01 15.45
N GLY A 9 -3.32 -2.08 16.77
CA GLY A 9 -2.02 -1.96 17.45
C GLY A 9 -1.05 -3.11 17.16
N ARG A 10 -1.52 -4.25 16.64
CA ARG A 10 -0.66 -5.35 16.15
C ARG A 10 -0.26 -5.16 14.69
N SER A 11 -1.21 -4.80 13.82
CA SER A 11 -0.92 -4.56 12.39
C SER A 11 0.02 -3.37 12.17
N LEU A 12 -0.18 -2.27 12.91
CA LEU A 12 0.70 -1.09 12.88
C LEU A 12 2.11 -1.36 13.46
N ARG A 13 2.26 -2.35 14.35
CA ARG A 13 3.57 -2.72 14.91
C ARG A 13 4.46 -3.43 13.91
N SER A 14 3.87 -4.15 12.96
CA SER A 14 4.59 -4.82 11.87
C SER A 14 5.01 -3.85 10.75
N ILE A 15 4.20 -2.81 10.50
CA ILE A 15 4.46 -1.83 9.42
C ILE A 15 5.42 -0.71 9.84
N ARG A 16 5.43 -0.32 11.13
CA ARG A 16 6.36 0.69 11.67
C ARG A 16 7.83 0.44 11.31
N PRO A 17 8.43 -0.76 11.52
CA PRO A 17 9.83 -0.97 11.19
C PRO A 17 10.11 -0.84 9.70
N PHE A 18 9.16 -1.10 8.80
CA PHE A 18 9.39 -0.97 7.35
C PHE A 18 9.47 0.49 6.90
N CYS A 19 8.52 1.34 7.29
CA CYS A 19 8.58 2.77 6.96
C CYS A 19 9.65 3.50 7.78
N LEU A 20 9.81 3.17 9.06
CA LEU A 20 10.86 3.78 9.88
C LEU A 20 12.24 3.35 9.39
N SER A 21 12.45 2.11 8.92
CA SER A 21 13.72 1.72 8.28
C SER A 21 13.91 2.39 6.93
N ALA A 22 12.86 2.54 6.12
CA ALA A 22 12.96 3.26 4.84
C ALA A 22 13.28 4.75 5.03
N VAL A 23 12.72 5.41 6.06
CA VAL A 23 12.99 6.82 6.40
C VAL A 23 14.31 6.97 7.16
N LYS A 24 14.68 6.01 8.01
CA LYS A 24 15.93 6.03 8.78
C LYS A 24 17.15 5.64 7.94
N LEU A 25 16.94 4.97 6.81
CA LEU A 25 17.94 4.84 5.74
C LEU A 25 18.18 6.18 5.00
N ASP A 26 17.28 7.16 5.13
CA ASP A 26 17.41 8.50 4.53
C ASP A 26 17.83 9.60 5.56
N PHE A 27 18.14 9.26 6.82
CA PHE A 27 18.65 10.20 7.84
C PHE A 27 19.87 9.63 8.59
N PRO A 28 21.09 9.79 8.07
CA PRO A 28 22.30 9.62 8.84
C PRO A 28 22.47 10.88 9.69
N SER A 29 22.36 10.69 10.99
CA SER A 29 23.07 11.54 11.92
C SER A 29 24.55 11.51 11.54
N SER A 30 25.08 12.65 11.11
CA SER A 30 26.51 12.91 10.95
C SER A 30 27.20 12.25 9.76
N SER A 31 26.92 12.73 8.55
CA SER A 31 27.95 13.15 7.58
C SER A 31 27.25 13.59 6.29
N SER A 32 27.51 14.83 5.89
CA SER A 32 27.24 15.33 4.54
C SER A 32 27.82 14.32 3.53
N HIS A 33 27.14 14.18 2.38
CA HIS A 33 27.44 13.31 1.23
C HIS A 33 26.46 12.13 1.09
N SER A 34 25.58 12.28 0.08
CA SER A 34 24.84 11.20 -0.60
C SER A 34 23.43 10.83 -0.10
N PHE A 35 22.51 11.80 -0.02
CA PHE A 35 21.06 11.50 -0.08
C PHE A 35 20.48 11.40 -1.50
N PHE A 36 21.35 11.26 -2.50
CA PHE A 36 20.93 11.01 -3.87
C PHE A 36 21.81 9.92 -4.47
N SER A 37 21.58 8.67 -4.04
CA SER A 37 21.92 7.54 -4.91
C SER A 37 21.02 7.66 -6.15
N LYS A 38 21.57 8.26 -7.22
CA LYS A 38 20.87 8.64 -8.46
C LYS A 38 20.28 7.46 -9.27
N ASN A 39 20.39 6.22 -8.79
CA ASN A 39 20.15 5.03 -9.63
C ASN A 39 19.15 4.01 -9.09
N VAL A 40 18.35 4.33 -8.06
CA VAL A 40 17.21 3.49 -7.69
C VAL A 40 15.94 4.13 -8.24
N HIS A 41 15.41 3.57 -9.33
CA HIS A 41 14.09 3.94 -9.88
C HIS A 41 13.01 3.56 -8.85
N ARG A 42 12.75 4.43 -7.87
CA ARG A 42 11.72 4.23 -6.85
C ARG A 42 10.35 4.46 -7.49
N HIS A 43 9.43 3.53 -7.29
CA HIS A 43 8.07 3.65 -7.79
C HIS A 43 7.34 4.82 -7.10
N PRO A 44 6.66 5.72 -7.82
CA PRO A 44 6.05 6.93 -7.25
C PRO A 44 5.00 6.62 -6.17
N THR A 45 4.35 5.46 -6.21
CA THR A 45 3.35 5.04 -5.22
C THR A 45 3.96 4.64 -3.88
N PHE A 46 5.19 4.13 -3.86
CA PHE A 46 5.90 3.86 -2.61
C PHE A 46 6.22 5.17 -1.89
N VAL A 47 6.70 6.19 -2.63
CA VAL A 47 6.93 7.53 -2.09
C VAL A 47 5.63 8.12 -1.55
N ASN A 48 4.52 7.96 -2.26
CA ASN A 48 3.20 8.39 -1.81
C ASN A 48 2.80 7.75 -0.47
N PHE A 49 2.96 6.43 -0.36
CA PHE A 49 2.68 5.72 0.88
C PHE A 49 3.54 6.25 2.04
N CYS A 50 4.84 6.46 1.83
CA CYS A 50 5.71 7.08 2.84
C CYS A 50 5.24 8.47 3.28
N ILE A 51 4.83 9.32 2.34
CA ILE A 51 4.27 10.66 2.63
C ILE A 51 3.02 10.52 3.52
N THR A 52 2.10 9.60 3.21
CA THR A 52 0.90 9.40 4.04
C THR A 52 1.23 8.96 5.47
N ILE A 53 2.29 8.17 5.67
CA ILE A 53 2.76 7.75 7.01
C ILE A 53 3.43 8.91 7.77
N ILE A 54 4.11 9.82 7.07
CA ILE A 54 4.63 11.06 7.68
C ILE A 54 3.46 11.95 8.14
N ILE A 55 2.47 12.16 7.28
CA ILE A 55 1.26 12.94 7.62
C ILE A 55 0.54 12.32 8.81
N TYR A 56 0.36 10.99 8.81
CA TYR A 56 -0.19 10.25 9.95
C TYR A 56 0.55 10.64 11.24
N SER A 57 1.87 10.56 11.22
CA SER A 57 2.71 10.81 12.40
C SER A 57 2.58 12.25 12.91
N ILE A 58 2.60 13.23 12.00
CA ILE A 58 2.45 14.66 12.34
C ILE A 58 1.11 14.91 13.05
N VAL A 59 0.01 14.38 12.52
CA VAL A 59 -1.32 14.59 13.11
C VAL A 59 -1.46 13.96 14.49
N PHE A 60 -0.90 12.77 14.71
CA PHE A 60 -0.87 12.17 16.04
C PHE A 60 -0.02 12.98 17.04
N SER A 61 1.01 13.68 16.56
CA SER A 61 1.91 14.51 17.37
C SER A 61 1.48 15.98 17.53
N LEU A 62 0.43 16.45 16.85
CA LEU A 62 -0.02 17.86 16.91
C LEU A 62 -0.22 18.38 18.35
N LEU A 63 -0.85 17.59 19.22
CA LEU A 63 -1.08 17.99 20.60
C LEU A 63 0.23 18.14 21.40
N ILE A 64 1.21 17.27 21.11
CA ILE A 64 2.53 17.30 21.72
C ILE A 64 3.29 18.55 21.25
N TYR A 65 3.25 18.85 19.94
CA TYR A 65 3.90 20.03 19.38
C TYR A 65 3.32 21.35 19.90
N SER A 66 2.03 21.39 20.22
CA SER A 66 1.40 22.56 20.84
C SER A 66 1.80 22.78 22.32
N GLY A 67 2.46 21.81 22.95
CA GLY A 67 2.77 21.83 24.38
C GLY A 67 1.55 21.59 25.29
N GLN A 68 0.37 21.33 24.74
CA GLN A 68 -0.89 21.26 25.49
C GLN A 68 -1.28 19.86 25.99
N TYR A 69 -0.45 18.84 25.75
CA TYR A 69 -0.74 17.46 26.14
C TYR A 69 -0.87 17.21 27.66
N ARG A 70 -0.39 18.15 28.51
CA ARG A 70 -0.51 18.07 29.98
C ARG A 70 -1.67 18.88 30.55
N LEU A 71 -2.32 19.73 29.76
CA LEU A 71 -3.42 20.55 30.26
C LEU A 71 -4.68 19.71 30.38
N ALA A 72 -5.40 19.87 31.50
CA ALA A 72 -6.71 19.25 31.71
C ALA A 72 -7.73 19.71 30.64
N GLU A 73 -7.60 20.94 30.16
CA GLU A 73 -8.45 21.55 29.14
C GLU A 73 -7.60 22.13 27.99
N PRO A 74 -7.31 21.37 26.93
CA PRO A 74 -6.59 21.88 25.76
C PRO A 74 -7.47 22.85 24.94
N ASN A 75 -6.84 23.65 24.08
CA ASN A 75 -7.54 24.53 23.16
C ASN A 75 -8.53 23.74 22.29
N LYS A 76 -9.81 24.10 22.40
CA LYS A 76 -10.91 23.39 21.73
C LYS A 76 -10.74 23.33 20.21
N SER A 77 -10.26 24.41 19.59
CA SER A 77 -10.01 24.47 18.15
C SER A 77 -8.97 23.45 17.70
N LEU A 78 -7.85 23.36 18.42
CA LEU A 78 -6.76 22.43 18.12
C LEU A 78 -7.19 20.97 18.36
N CYS A 79 -7.98 20.73 19.41
CA CYS A 79 -8.57 19.44 19.72
C CYS A 79 -9.57 18.97 18.65
N ILE A 80 -10.44 19.87 18.15
CA ILE A 80 -11.37 19.59 17.04
C ILE A 80 -10.60 19.32 15.73
N ALA A 81 -9.58 20.13 15.44
CA ALA A 81 -8.73 19.94 14.26
C ALA A 81 -8.00 18.59 14.30
N GLN A 82 -7.39 18.22 15.43
CA GLN A 82 -6.72 16.93 15.57
C GLN A 82 -7.72 15.77 15.45
N ALA A 83 -8.85 15.85 16.14
CA ALA A 83 -9.85 14.79 16.12
C ALA A 83 -10.47 14.58 14.73
N SER A 84 -10.64 15.65 13.94
CA SER A 84 -11.14 15.57 12.57
C SER A 84 -10.10 15.00 11.59
N MET A 85 -8.83 15.39 11.72
CA MET A 85 -7.75 14.82 10.90
C MET A 85 -7.54 13.34 11.18
N ILE A 86 -7.63 12.88 12.44
CA ILE A 86 -7.54 11.46 12.80
C ILE A 86 -8.61 10.63 12.07
N MET A 87 -9.83 11.17 11.92
CA MET A 87 -10.91 10.50 11.18
C MET A 87 -10.59 10.35 9.69
N GLY A 88 -9.93 11.33 9.08
CA GLY A 88 -9.53 11.28 7.66
C GLY A 88 -8.27 10.46 7.38
N ILE A 89 -7.41 10.26 8.37
CA ILE A 89 -6.15 9.53 8.20
C ILE A 89 -6.38 8.06 7.88
N LEU A 90 -7.35 7.42 8.54
CA LEU A 90 -7.60 6.00 8.36
C LEU A 90 -7.95 5.66 6.89
N PRO A 91 -8.95 6.30 6.26
CA PRO A 91 -9.25 6.05 4.85
C PRO A 91 -8.07 6.44 3.93
N MET A 92 -7.31 7.49 4.25
CA MET A 92 -6.11 7.88 3.48
C MET A 92 -5.08 6.75 3.44
N VAL A 93 -4.73 6.16 4.59
CA VAL A 93 -3.73 5.09 4.68
C VAL A 93 -4.24 3.82 3.99
N CYS A 94 -5.53 3.48 4.13
CA CYS A 94 -6.13 2.33 3.46
C CYS A 94 -6.10 2.47 1.94
N VAL A 95 -6.49 3.63 1.39
CA VAL A 95 -6.45 3.91 -0.04
C VAL A 95 -5.01 3.94 -0.57
N ALA A 96 -4.08 4.57 0.14
CA ALA A 96 -2.67 4.61 -0.25
C ALA A 96 -2.03 3.22 -0.23
N GLY A 97 -2.38 2.38 0.76
CA GLY A 97 -1.95 0.99 0.84
C GLY A 97 -2.49 0.16 -0.33
N LEU A 98 -3.78 0.27 -0.63
CA LEU A 98 -4.39 -0.40 -1.80
C LEU A 98 -3.72 0.04 -3.10
N ALA A 99 -3.44 1.35 -3.25
CA ALA A 99 -2.74 1.89 -4.40
C ALA A 99 -1.31 1.32 -4.56
N ALA A 100 -0.58 1.21 -3.46
CA ALA A 100 0.75 0.62 -3.44
C ALA A 100 0.71 -0.87 -3.84
N VAL A 101 -0.27 -1.63 -3.32
CA VAL A 101 -0.48 -3.03 -3.66
C VAL A 101 -0.79 -3.18 -5.15
N ILE A 102 -1.80 -2.48 -5.68
CA ILE A 102 -2.18 -2.54 -7.10
C ILE A 102 -0.98 -2.26 -8.02
N GLN A 103 -0.15 -1.29 -7.66
CA GLN A 103 1.02 -0.90 -8.47
C GLN A 103 2.16 -1.91 -8.37
N LEU A 104 2.37 -2.50 -7.19
CA LEU A 104 3.31 -3.60 -7.03
C LEU A 104 2.87 -4.80 -7.90
N TRP A 105 1.59 -5.12 -7.91
CA TRP A 105 1.02 -6.17 -8.76
C TRP A 105 1.18 -5.84 -10.25
N ALA A 106 0.88 -4.61 -10.66
CA ALA A 106 1.04 -4.17 -12.05
C ALA A 106 2.49 -4.25 -12.54
N THR A 107 3.46 -4.16 -11.63
CA THR A 107 4.89 -4.32 -11.94
C THR A 107 5.28 -5.78 -12.21
N PHE A 108 4.58 -6.74 -11.58
CA PHE A 108 4.84 -8.18 -11.78
C PHE A 108 4.13 -8.78 -12.99
N GLN A 109 3.10 -8.11 -13.53
CA GLN A 109 2.45 -8.58 -14.75
C GLN A 109 3.30 -8.26 -15.98
N ASP A 110 3.46 -9.24 -16.86
CA ASP A 110 4.19 -9.07 -18.11
C ASP A 110 3.59 -7.93 -18.95
N PRO A 111 4.43 -7.16 -19.67
CA PRO A 111 4.01 -5.99 -20.44
C PRO A 111 2.98 -6.27 -21.56
N GLY A 112 2.62 -7.54 -21.79
CA GLY A 112 1.63 -7.99 -22.77
C GLY A 112 0.19 -8.16 -22.24
N SER A 113 -0.08 -8.01 -20.93
CA SER A 113 -1.44 -8.21 -20.42
C SER A 113 -2.38 -7.09 -20.88
N ILE A 114 -3.38 -7.45 -21.70
CA ILE A 114 -4.35 -6.56 -22.34
C ILE A 114 -5.17 -5.77 -21.30
N ILE A 115 -5.30 -6.30 -20.08
CA ILE A 115 -6.07 -5.72 -18.96
C ILE A 115 -5.52 -4.32 -18.57
N PHE A 116 -4.23 -4.04 -18.80
CA PHE A 116 -3.61 -2.74 -18.51
C PHE A 116 -3.39 -1.84 -19.75
N SER A 117 -3.82 -2.28 -20.94
CA SER A 117 -3.44 -1.68 -22.22
C SER A 117 -4.19 -0.38 -22.59
N LEU A 118 -5.39 -0.13 -22.05
CA LEU A 118 -6.35 0.71 -22.79
C LEU A 118 -6.69 2.12 -22.31
N SER A 119 -6.18 2.66 -21.19
CA SER A 119 -6.35 4.12 -20.98
C SER A 119 -5.35 4.74 -20.00
N SER A 120 -4.28 5.29 -20.58
CA SER A 120 -3.25 6.16 -19.98
C SER A 120 -2.66 5.66 -18.65
N LYS A 121 -1.58 4.87 -18.74
CA LYS A 121 -0.72 4.46 -17.60
C LYS A 121 -0.42 5.63 -16.66
N THR A 122 -0.25 6.83 -17.23
CA THR A 122 -0.01 8.07 -16.50
C THR A 122 -1.26 8.55 -15.75
N TYR A 123 -2.42 8.61 -16.39
CA TYR A 123 -3.65 9.08 -15.76
C TYR A 123 -4.09 8.17 -14.61
N SER A 124 -4.08 6.86 -14.81
CA SER A 124 -4.42 5.90 -13.74
C SER A 124 -3.50 6.06 -12.54
N THR A 125 -2.19 6.19 -12.78
CA THR A 125 -1.20 6.43 -11.72
C THR A 125 -1.46 7.74 -10.98
N ILE A 126 -1.75 8.84 -11.69
CA ILE A 126 -2.07 10.13 -11.08
C ILE A 126 -3.36 10.05 -10.25
N VAL A 127 -4.40 9.39 -10.76
CA VAL A 127 -5.66 9.21 -10.02
C VAL A 127 -5.41 8.42 -8.74
N LEU A 128 -4.68 7.31 -8.82
CA LEU A 128 -4.29 6.51 -7.64
C LEU A 128 -3.45 7.29 -6.62
N LEU A 129 -2.63 8.24 -7.09
CA LEU A 129 -1.84 9.15 -6.23
C LEU A 129 -2.71 10.19 -5.53
N VAL A 130 -3.70 10.78 -6.22
CA VAL A 130 -4.52 11.89 -5.72
C VAL A 130 -5.68 11.40 -4.83
N MET A 131 -6.24 10.24 -5.13
CA MET A 131 -7.38 9.65 -4.39
C MET A 131 -7.21 9.59 -2.86
N PRO A 132 -6.08 9.16 -2.27
CA PRO A 132 -5.92 9.11 -0.81
C PRO A 132 -6.00 10.49 -0.15
N TYR A 133 -5.52 11.54 -0.83
CA TYR A 133 -5.58 12.91 -0.31
C TYR A 133 -6.98 13.51 -0.41
N LEU A 134 -7.73 13.20 -1.47
CA LEU A 134 -9.14 13.59 -1.57
C LEU A 134 -9.98 12.92 -0.49
N ALA A 135 -9.75 11.63 -0.22
CA ALA A 135 -10.38 10.93 0.89
C ALA A 135 -10.02 11.59 2.23
N PHE A 136 -8.74 11.85 2.49
CA PHE A 136 -8.29 12.56 3.69
C PHE A 136 -9.03 13.89 3.88
N LEU A 137 -9.05 14.73 2.84
CA LEU A 137 -9.64 16.07 2.90
C LEU A 137 -11.15 16.00 3.11
N GLY A 138 -11.85 15.12 2.40
CA GLY A 138 -13.30 14.95 2.54
C GLY A 138 -13.72 14.52 3.94
N TYR A 139 -13.06 13.51 4.51
CA TYR A 139 -13.34 13.04 5.87
C TYR A 139 -12.91 14.06 6.94
N THR A 140 -11.82 14.80 6.72
CA THR A 140 -11.39 15.87 7.63
C THR A 140 -12.39 17.01 7.64
N ILE A 141 -12.83 17.49 6.47
CA ILE A 141 -13.86 18.55 6.37
C ILE A 141 -15.16 18.10 7.05
N ALA A 142 -15.62 16.88 6.80
CA ALA A 142 -16.79 16.34 7.46
C ALA A 142 -16.61 16.31 9.00
N GLY A 143 -15.43 15.87 9.47
CA GLY A 143 -15.08 15.88 10.88
C GLY A 143 -15.06 17.28 11.50
N VAL A 144 -14.53 18.28 10.79
CA VAL A 144 -14.52 19.68 11.25
C VAL A 144 -15.95 20.21 11.34
N ILE A 145 -16.78 20.01 10.31
CA ILE A 145 -18.17 20.46 10.31
C ILE A 145 -18.93 19.88 11.53
N VAL A 146 -18.80 18.58 11.78
CA VAL A 146 -19.42 17.93 12.94
C VAL A 146 -18.85 18.46 14.25
N GLY A 147 -17.52 18.57 14.36
CA GLY A 147 -16.84 19.04 15.56
C GLY A 147 -17.15 20.49 15.93
N SER A 148 -17.30 21.37 14.92
CA SER A 148 -17.70 22.77 15.10
C SER A 148 -19.17 22.91 15.52
N ARG A 149 -20.06 22.02 15.05
CA ARG A 149 -21.47 22.02 15.45
C ARG A 149 -21.66 21.48 16.87
N TYR A 150 -20.83 20.54 17.31
CA TYR A 150 -20.96 19.88 18.60
C TYR A 150 -19.66 19.86 19.42
N PRO A 151 -19.11 21.02 19.82
CA PRO A 151 -17.83 21.09 20.51
C PRO A 151 -17.84 20.40 21.88
N LYS A 152 -19.02 20.27 22.52
CA LYS A 152 -19.18 19.56 23.81
C LYS A 152 -18.97 18.04 23.70
N LEU A 153 -19.01 17.48 22.50
CA LEU A 153 -18.82 16.04 22.23
C LEU A 153 -17.35 15.66 22.04
N VAL A 154 -16.45 16.64 21.89
CA VAL A 154 -15.02 16.40 21.79
C VAL A 154 -14.44 16.43 23.20
N LYS A 155 -13.96 15.28 23.67
CA LYS A 155 -13.27 15.17 24.96
C LYS A 155 -11.87 14.59 24.75
N PRO A 156 -10.86 15.07 25.49
CA PRO A 156 -9.52 14.50 25.43
C PRO A 156 -9.54 13.04 25.90
N SER A 157 -8.94 12.12 25.13
CA SER A 157 -8.66 10.75 25.58
C SER A 157 -7.29 10.72 26.20
N ASN A 158 -7.20 10.43 27.50
CA ASN A 158 -5.93 10.17 28.17
C ASN A 158 -4.87 11.30 28.05
N GLY A 159 -5.27 12.53 27.70
CA GLY A 159 -4.38 13.69 27.53
C GLY A 159 -3.48 13.67 26.28
N ILE A 160 -3.41 12.57 25.53
CA ILE A 160 -2.46 12.45 24.40
C ILE A 160 -3.09 12.88 23.07
N TYR A 161 -4.38 12.58 22.87
CA TYR A 161 -5.09 12.93 21.64
C TYR A 161 -6.57 13.19 21.91
N CYS A 162 -7.18 13.98 21.03
CA CYS A 162 -8.59 14.27 21.05
C CYS A 162 -9.38 13.33 20.14
N PHE A 163 -10.59 12.95 20.56
CA PHE A 163 -11.50 12.13 19.77
C PHE A 163 -12.95 12.58 19.92
N HIS A 164 -13.75 12.34 18.88
CA HIS A 164 -15.20 12.56 18.93
C HIS A 164 -15.84 11.42 19.71
N LYS A 165 -16.59 11.73 20.78
CA LYS A 165 -17.33 10.72 21.57
C LYS A 165 -18.58 10.19 20.85
N ILE A 166 -18.78 10.54 19.57
CA ILE A 166 -19.98 10.14 18.82
C ILE A 166 -19.80 8.69 18.38
N ASN A 167 -20.41 7.77 19.15
CA ASN A 167 -20.35 6.34 18.88
C ASN A 167 -20.78 6.00 17.45
N VAL A 168 -21.80 6.69 16.92
CA VAL A 168 -22.35 6.44 15.57
C VAL A 168 -21.30 6.72 14.49
N ILE A 169 -20.64 7.88 14.53
CA ILE A 169 -19.65 8.25 13.51
C ILE A 169 -18.46 7.29 13.58
N ARG A 170 -18.01 6.94 14.78
CA ARG A 170 -16.93 5.97 14.95
C ARG A 170 -17.31 4.58 14.46
N LEU A 171 -18.55 4.15 14.71
CA LEU A 171 -19.06 2.84 14.30
C LEU A 171 -19.09 2.68 12.77
N TYR A 172 -19.25 3.76 12.01
CA TYR A 172 -19.33 3.70 10.56
C TYR A 172 -18.04 4.14 9.86
N ALA A 173 -17.42 5.24 10.30
CA ALA A 173 -16.28 5.81 9.62
C ALA A 173 -15.01 4.94 9.72
N GLU A 174 -14.90 4.09 10.75
CA GLU A 174 -13.75 3.19 10.91
C GLU A 174 -13.91 1.90 10.08
N PRO A 175 -14.99 1.10 10.20
CA PRO A 175 -15.08 -0.16 9.48
C PRO A 175 -15.47 0.01 8.01
N ILE A 176 -16.24 1.02 7.60
CA ILE A 176 -16.69 1.13 6.20
C ILE A 176 -15.49 1.22 5.24
N PRO A 177 -14.51 2.13 5.42
CA PRO A 177 -13.35 2.18 4.52
C PRO A 177 -12.56 0.87 4.53
N CYS A 178 -12.43 0.23 5.69
CA CYS A 178 -11.72 -1.03 5.83
C CYS A 178 -12.43 -2.18 5.12
N MET A 179 -13.76 -2.25 5.21
CA MET A 179 -14.57 -3.23 4.50
C MET A 179 -14.50 -3.03 2.99
N VAL A 180 -14.54 -1.77 2.52
CA VAL A 180 -14.35 -1.46 1.10
C VAL A 180 -12.97 -1.91 0.63
N VAL A 181 -11.92 -1.58 1.37
CA VAL A 181 -10.54 -1.98 1.03
C VAL A 181 -10.39 -3.50 1.04
N MET A 182 -10.85 -4.19 2.08
CA MET A 182 -10.80 -5.66 2.14
C MET A 182 -11.60 -6.30 1.00
N ALA A 183 -12.80 -5.80 0.69
CA ALA A 183 -13.60 -6.32 -0.41
C ALA A 183 -12.90 -6.11 -1.76
N THR A 184 -12.26 -4.94 -1.97
CA THR A 184 -11.48 -4.71 -3.18
C THR A 184 -10.29 -5.65 -3.27
N THR A 185 -9.47 -5.78 -2.21
CA THR A 185 -8.32 -6.69 -2.19
C THR A 185 -8.74 -8.14 -2.44
N ALA A 186 -9.80 -8.62 -1.78
CA ALA A 186 -10.31 -9.97 -1.98
C ALA A 186 -10.86 -10.19 -3.40
N GLY A 187 -11.51 -9.16 -3.98
CA GLY A 187 -11.92 -9.17 -5.38
C GLY A 187 -10.72 -9.28 -6.32
N PHE A 188 -9.66 -8.52 -6.06
CA PHE A 188 -8.41 -8.56 -6.81
C PHE A 188 -7.73 -9.94 -6.72
N GLU A 189 -7.65 -10.53 -5.54
CA GLU A 189 -7.08 -11.87 -5.34
C GLU A 189 -7.83 -12.94 -6.15
N ARG A 190 -9.17 -12.87 -6.19
CA ARG A 190 -9.98 -13.82 -6.97
C ARG A 190 -9.75 -13.67 -8.47
N THR A 191 -9.65 -12.44 -8.96
CA THR A 191 -9.33 -12.19 -10.36
C THR A 191 -7.93 -12.71 -10.69
N PHE A 192 -6.96 -12.47 -9.81
CA PHE A 192 -5.59 -12.96 -9.98
C PHE A 192 -5.51 -14.49 -10.00
N ALA A 193 -6.17 -15.17 -9.05
CA ALA A 193 -6.17 -16.63 -8.97
C ALA A 193 -6.76 -17.28 -10.24
N ARG A 194 -7.80 -16.68 -10.82
CA ARG A 194 -8.38 -17.15 -12.09
C ARG A 194 -7.40 -17.06 -13.24
N GLU A 195 -6.68 -15.94 -13.34
CA GLU A 195 -5.69 -15.74 -14.40
C GLU A 195 -4.53 -16.74 -14.27
N THR A 196 -4.01 -16.96 -13.06
CA THR A 196 -2.93 -17.92 -12.83
C THR A 196 -3.33 -19.35 -13.18
N SER A 197 -4.58 -19.75 -12.89
CA SER A 197 -5.07 -21.08 -13.27
C SER A 197 -5.11 -21.25 -14.79
N SER A 198 -5.55 -20.23 -15.53
CA SER A 198 -5.61 -20.27 -17.00
C SER A 198 -4.22 -20.40 -17.65
N VAL A 199 -3.21 -19.72 -17.09
CA VAL A 199 -1.82 -19.80 -17.57
C VAL A 199 -1.21 -21.17 -17.27
N GLN A 200 -1.51 -21.74 -16.10
CA GLN A 200 -1.04 -23.07 -15.72
C GLN A 200 -1.57 -24.15 -16.69
N ASP A 201 -2.84 -24.09 -17.08
CA ASP A 201 -3.45 -25.03 -18.01
C ASP A 201 -2.81 -24.95 -19.40
N THR A 202 -2.55 -23.72 -19.87
CA THR A 202 -1.94 -23.48 -21.19
C THR A 202 -0.48 -23.98 -21.23
N ASN A 203 0.31 -23.68 -20.20
CA ASN A 203 1.70 -24.13 -20.13
C ASN A 203 1.80 -25.65 -19.97
N THR A 204 0.87 -26.27 -19.23
CA THR A 204 0.80 -27.72 -19.11
C THR A 204 0.52 -28.36 -20.48
N LEU A 205 -0.42 -27.81 -21.26
CA LEU A 205 -0.72 -28.26 -22.63
C LEU A 205 0.47 -28.11 -23.59
N ILE A 206 1.23 -27.02 -23.48
CA ILE A 206 2.45 -26.80 -24.28
C ILE A 206 3.55 -27.80 -23.86
N PHE A 207 3.71 -28.08 -22.56
CA PHE A 207 4.68 -29.07 -22.08
C PHE A 207 4.33 -30.50 -22.51
N PHE A 208 3.04 -30.84 -22.61
CA PHE A 208 2.60 -32.14 -23.11
C PHE A 208 2.73 -32.27 -24.63
N THR A 209 2.54 -31.20 -25.40
CA THR A 209 2.70 -31.22 -26.87
C THR A 209 4.16 -31.17 -27.32
N SER A 210 5.07 -30.58 -26.53
CA SER A 210 6.51 -30.61 -26.81
C SER A 210 7.19 -31.93 -26.44
N ARG A 211 6.45 -32.89 -25.86
CA ARG A 211 6.94 -34.24 -25.54
C ARG A 211 6.48 -35.23 -26.60
N ASP A 212 6.55 -34.86 -27.87
CA ASP A 212 6.59 -35.87 -28.92
C ASP A 212 7.91 -36.64 -28.77
N PRO A 213 7.89 -37.98 -28.71
CA PRO A 213 9.10 -38.78 -28.68
C PRO A 213 9.82 -38.57 -30.01
N ASP A 214 11.01 -37.98 -29.96
CA ASP A 214 11.90 -37.93 -31.11
C ASP A 214 11.94 -39.32 -31.77
N PRO A 215 11.62 -39.45 -33.08
CA PRO A 215 11.81 -40.70 -33.76
C PRO A 215 13.30 -41.03 -33.67
N MET A 216 13.62 -42.21 -33.11
CA MET A 216 14.99 -42.72 -33.09
C MET A 216 15.54 -42.74 -34.52
N VAL A 217 16.31 -41.70 -34.86
CA VAL A 217 17.14 -41.67 -36.07
C VAL A 217 18.30 -42.60 -35.80
N SER A 218 18.11 -43.85 -36.24
CA SER A 218 19.14 -44.86 -36.36
C SER A 218 20.18 -44.37 -37.39
N THR A 219 21.18 -43.64 -36.90
CA THR A 219 22.31 -43.20 -37.72
C THR A 219 23.34 -44.33 -37.73
N MET A 220 23.15 -45.26 -38.66
CA MET A 220 24.11 -46.30 -39.00
C MET A 220 25.26 -45.64 -39.77
N ASP A 221 26.30 -45.19 -39.06
CA ASP A 221 27.51 -44.63 -39.66
C ASP A 221 28.44 -45.78 -40.10
N GLN A 222 28.26 -46.19 -41.35
CA GLN A 222 29.09 -47.17 -42.04
C GLN A 222 30.20 -46.42 -42.80
N ARG A 223 31.23 -45.94 -42.08
CA ARG A 223 32.43 -45.38 -42.71
C ARG A 223 33.48 -46.47 -42.94
N GLN A 224 33.28 -47.23 -44.01
CA GLN A 224 34.37 -47.92 -44.72
C GLN A 224 35.24 -46.85 -45.41
N THR A 225 36.47 -46.68 -44.96
CA THR A 225 37.54 -46.12 -45.80
C THR A 225 38.77 -46.99 -45.71
N ASN A 226 38.94 -47.76 -46.79
CA ASN A 226 40.16 -48.42 -47.21
C ASN A 226 41.38 -47.49 -47.11
N PHE A 227 42.51 -48.00 -46.64
CA PHE A 227 43.82 -47.46 -46.99
C PHE A 227 44.76 -48.60 -47.42
N PRO A 228 45.62 -48.37 -48.44
CA PRO A 228 46.33 -49.42 -49.15
C PRO A 228 47.71 -49.73 -48.55
N SER A 229 48.12 -50.97 -48.80
CA SER A 229 49.49 -51.46 -48.71
C SER A 229 50.45 -50.66 -49.60
N GLY A 230 51.62 -50.30 -49.07
CA GLY A 230 52.69 -49.66 -49.82
C GLY A 230 54.02 -49.70 -49.07
N ASN A 231 54.81 -50.74 -49.38
CA ASN A 231 56.27 -50.95 -49.26
C ASN A 231 57.02 -50.54 -47.98
#